data_AF-D4I174-F1
#
_entry.id   AF-D4I174-F1
#
_cell.length_a   1.000
_cell.length_b   1.000
_cell.length_c   1.000
_cell.angle_alpha   90.00
_cell.angle_beta   90.00
_cell.angle_gamma   90.00
#
_symmetry.space_group_name_H-M   'P 1'
#
loop_
_entity.id
_entity.type
_entity.pdbx_description
1 polymer ?
#
loop_
_entity_poly.entity_id
_entity_poly.type
_entity_poly.pdbx_seq_one_letter_code
_entity_poly.pdbx_strand_id
1 'polypeptide(L)' 'MLAAQYLHCPANWNGVVRDGHGMIAGAVKPAKMVTFTNRPDERWQRTVYDMEGCKIWK' A
#
# COMPACT_ATOMS: atom_id res chain seq x y z
N MET A 1 -5.76 -23.41 -9.86
CA MET A 1 -6.71 -22.29 -9.62
C MET A 1 -6.71 -21.38 -10.83
N LEU A 2 -7.85 -21.20 -11.52
CA LEU A 2 -7.93 -20.34 -12.71
C LEU A 2 -8.03 -18.85 -12.36
N ALA A 3 -8.77 -18.49 -11.30
CA ALA A 3 -8.99 -17.11 -10.90
C ALA A 3 -7.70 -16.35 -10.54
N ALA A 4 -6.71 -17.02 -9.95
CA ALA A 4 -5.46 -16.39 -9.53
C ALA A 4 -4.66 -15.76 -10.69
N GLN A 5 -4.82 -16.25 -11.91
CA GLN A 5 -4.15 -15.68 -13.10
C GLN A 5 -4.68 -14.30 -13.47
N TYR A 6 -5.88 -13.95 -13.00
CA TYR A 6 -6.56 -12.69 -13.28
C TYR A 6 -6.59 -11.76 -12.05
N LEU A 7 -6.11 -12.22 -10.89
CA LEU A 7 -6.01 -11.41 -9.68
C LEU A 7 -4.63 -10.75 -9.63
N HIS A 8 -4.61 -9.42 -9.77
CA HIS A 8 -3.39 -8.65 -9.54
C HIS A 8 -3.06 -8.59 -8.04
N CYS A 9 -1.78 -8.45 -7.71
CA CYS A 9 -1.32 -8.16 -6.36
C CYS A 9 -1.09 -6.64 -6.23
N PRO A 10 -2.09 -5.85 -5.79
CA PRO A 10 -1.96 -4.40 -5.71
C PRO A 10 -1.03 -3.97 -4.56
N ALA A 11 -0.99 -4.75 -3.47
CA ALA A 11 -0.23 -4.44 -2.26
C ALA A 11 1.21 -4.99 -2.36
N ASN A 12 2.20 -4.15 -2.10
CA ASN A 12 3.61 -4.48 -2.19
C ASN A 12 4.48 -3.51 -1.37
N TRP A 13 5.75 -3.87 -1.19
CA TRP A 13 6.74 -3.06 -0.47
C TRP A 13 7.67 -2.28 -1.40
N ASN A 14 7.22 -1.94 -2.61
CA ASN A 14 8.04 -1.16 -3.52
C ASN A 14 8.10 0.29 -3.02
N GLY A 15 9.31 0.76 -2.75
CA GLY A 15 9.53 2.14 -2.34
C GLY A 15 9.32 3.11 -3.50
N VAL A 16 8.82 4.29 -3.21
CA VAL A 16 8.75 5.44 -4.12
C VAL A 16 9.36 6.70 -3.47
N VAL A 17 9.92 7.58 -4.31
CA VAL A 17 10.39 8.91 -3.90
C VAL A 17 9.22 9.88 -4.01
N ARG A 18 9.02 10.68 -2.97
CA ARG A 18 8.06 11.79 -2.98
C ARG A 18 8.76 13.15 -3.07
N ASP A 19 8.11 14.10 -3.72
CA ASP A 19 8.57 15.50 -3.76
C ASP A 19 8.19 16.27 -2.47
N GLY A 20 8.54 17.56 -2.42
CA GLY A 20 8.25 18.44 -1.27
C GLY A 20 6.75 18.70 -1.03
N HIS A 21 5.87 18.29 -1.96
CA HIS A 21 4.42 18.37 -1.85
C HIS A 21 3.78 17.01 -1.56
N GLY A 22 4.59 15.95 -1.39
CA GLY A 22 4.13 14.60 -1.08
C GLY A 22 3.64 13.78 -2.27
N MET A 23 3.83 14.27 -3.51
CA MET A 23 3.45 13.58 -4.75
C MET A 23 4.55 12.59 -5.17
N ILE A 24 4.16 11.51 -5.84
CA ILE A 24 5.12 10.51 -6.34
C ILE A 24 5.93 11.12 -7.48
N ALA A 25 7.24 11.25 -7.28
CA ALA A 25 8.16 11.85 -8.23
C ALA A 25 9.02 10.82 -8.98
N GLY A 26 9.02 9.55 -8.53
CA GLY A 26 9.72 8.47 -9.22
C GLY A 26 9.95 7.21 -8.39
N ALA A 27 10.54 6.20 -9.03
CA ALA A 27 11.03 4.98 -8.39
C ALA A 27 12.37 5.24 -7.65
N VAL A 28 12.69 4.42 -6.66
CA VAL A 28 13.71 4.73 -5.65
C VAL A 28 15.16 4.44 -6.10
N LYS A 29 16.05 5.40 -5.81
CA LYS A 29 17.48 5.19 -5.52
C LYS A 29 17.71 5.36 -4.01
N PRO A 30 18.60 4.59 -3.37
CA PRO A 30 18.68 4.39 -1.91
C PRO A 30 19.03 5.62 -1.03
N ALA A 31 19.23 6.81 -1.60
CA ALA A 31 19.71 8.00 -0.89
C ALA A 31 18.62 8.99 -0.43
N LYS A 32 17.33 8.67 -0.57
CA LYS A 32 16.21 9.57 -0.21
C LYS A 32 15.15 8.88 0.66
N MET A 33 14.46 9.67 1.49
CA MET A 33 13.36 9.23 2.35
C MET A 33 12.33 8.43 1.52
N VAL A 34 12.07 7.20 1.93
CA VAL A 34 11.29 6.23 1.16
C VAL A 34 9.87 6.15 1.71
N THR A 35 8.87 6.18 0.83
CA THR A 35 7.48 5.86 1.20
C THR A 35 7.00 4.63 0.45
N PHE A 36 6.11 3.86 1.07
CA PHE A 36 5.55 2.64 0.50
C PHE A 36 4.07 2.85 0.23
N THR A 37 3.73 3.40 -0.94
CA THR A 37 2.35 3.76 -1.28
C THR A 37 1.41 2.55 -1.22
N ASN A 38 1.88 1.39 -1.66
CA ASN A 38 1.08 0.17 -1.71
C ASN A 38 1.37 -0.77 -0.53
N ARG A 39 1.93 -0.24 0.57
CA ARG A 39 2.23 -1.05 1.75
C ARG A 39 0.97 -1.83 2.17
N PRO A 40 1.05 -3.17 2.30
CA PRO A 40 -0.06 -3.95 2.84
C PRO A 40 -0.40 -3.53 4.27
N ASP A 41 -1.68 -3.61 4.60
CA ASP A 41 -2.15 -3.55 5.99
C ASP A 41 -1.48 -4.65 6.84
N GLU A 42 -1.45 -4.44 8.15
CA GLU A 42 -0.81 -5.38 9.07
C GLU A 42 -1.34 -6.81 8.88
N ARG A 43 -0.42 -7.78 8.95
CA ARG A 43 -0.72 -9.21 8.73
C ARG A 43 -1.37 -9.52 7.37
N TRP A 44 -1.27 -8.61 6.39
CA TRP A 44 -1.92 -8.71 5.08
C TRP A 44 -3.46 -8.81 5.16
N GLN A 45 -4.05 -8.20 6.18
CA GLN A 45 -5.50 -8.19 6.37
C GLN A 45 -6.03 -6.76 6.24
N ARG A 46 -6.93 -6.55 5.28
CA ARG A 46 -7.53 -5.23 5.04
C ARG A 46 -8.31 -4.78 6.27
N THR A 47 -8.04 -3.57 6.72
CA THR A 47 -8.86 -2.91 7.74
C THR A 47 -10.26 -2.63 7.17
N VAL A 48 -11.30 -3.10 7.86
CA VAL A 48 -12.71 -2.87 7.51
C VAL A 48 -13.35 -1.98 8.56
N TYR A 49 -14.11 -0.98 8.11
CA TYR A 49 -14.88 -0.08 8.97
C TYR A 49 -16.37 -0.33 8.76
N ASP A 50 -17.15 -0.22 9.84
CA ASP A 50 -18.61 -0.23 9.76
C ASP A 50 -19.17 1.11 9.28
N MET A 51 -20.50 1.23 9.27
CA MET A 51 -21.19 2.43 8.78
C MET A 51 -21.02 3.62 9.73
N GLU A 52 -20.69 3.35 10.98
CA GLU A 52 -20.43 4.30 12.05
C GLU A 52 -18.95 4.75 12.06
N GLY A 53 -18.12 4.17 11.20
CA GLY A 53 -16.69 4.47 11.10
C GLY A 53 -15.83 3.79 12.16
N CYS A 54 -16.36 2.80 12.89
CA CYS A 54 -15.60 1.98 13.81
C CYS A 54 -14.89 0.83 13.08
N LYS A 55 -13.68 0.48 13.54
CA LYS A 55 -12.97 -0.69 13.00
C LYS A 55 -13.68 -1.97 13.42
N ILE A 56 -14.00 -2.81 12.45
CA ILE A 56 -14.66 -4.11 12.69
C ILE A 56 -13.68 -5.13 13.28
N TRP A 57 -12.36 -4.94 13.10
CA TRP A 57 -11.31 -5.85 13.59
C TRP A 57 -9.99 -5.12 13.93
N LYS A 58 -9.15 -5.72 14.80
CA LYS A 58 -7.80 -5.26 15.19
C LYS A 58 -6.78 -6.40 15.15
#